data_AF-A0A352W0C5-F1
#
_entry.id   AF-A0A352W0C5-F1
#
_cell.length_a   1.000
_cell.length_b   1.000
_cell.length_c   1.000
_cell.angle_alpha   90.00
_cell.angle_beta   90.00
_cell.angle_gamma   90.00
#
_symmetry.space_group_name_H-M   'P 1'
#
loop_
_entity.id
_entity.type
_entity.pdbx_description
1 polymer ?
#
loop_
_entity_poly.entity_id
_entity_poly.type
_entity_poly.pdbx_seq_one_letter_code
_entity_poly.pdbx_strand_id
1 'polypeptide(L)'
;TVFSREAYAGGGDWKSISVQASILLLSAVGAIMETTGLEYWKKRYEMFGNEQNGARWQKISEGYIKTQKLPRYTRFSNQYTYRALTLSMIEKDKTRKEYARNYFIDIAKEMNICNYFTHWRRTDFIGERPAGDMTVFLEKIGLDINKEYTIFDLWKACPDPQNMVYQKLPSDGKSRSYWYLCVETPVMAWQINVMTDDQGLAEKALPYLDDVLKKVDLKTMDKGFLFNYLVTFALFGLKYDRM
;
A
#
# COMPACT_ATOMS: atom_id res chain seq x y z
N THR A 1 -23.59 15.52 -3.19
CA THR A 1 -22.13 15.48 -2.91
C THR A 1 -21.42 15.28 -4.22
N VAL A 2 -20.80 16.35 -4.75
CA VAL A 2 -19.96 16.27 -5.96
C VAL A 2 -18.66 15.61 -5.53
N PHE A 3 -18.53 14.31 -5.76
CA PHE A 3 -17.24 13.64 -5.66
C PHE A 3 -16.33 14.24 -6.74
N SER A 4 -15.22 14.88 -6.38
CA SER A 4 -14.28 15.35 -7.39
C SER A 4 -13.79 14.15 -8.18
N ARG A 5 -13.71 14.29 -9.51
CA ARG A 5 -13.23 13.26 -10.44
C ARG A 5 -11.83 12.73 -10.10
N GLU A 6 -11.09 13.41 -9.24
CA GLU A 6 -9.75 13.01 -8.78
C GLU A 6 -9.78 11.86 -7.76
N ALA A 7 -10.94 11.55 -7.17
CA ALA A 7 -11.05 10.57 -6.09
C ALA A 7 -11.24 9.11 -6.56
N TYR A 8 -11.35 8.84 -7.86
CA TYR A 8 -11.59 7.48 -8.36
C TYR A 8 -10.34 6.89 -9.06
N ALA A 9 -9.85 5.79 -8.48
CA ALA A 9 -8.91 4.84 -9.07
C ALA A 9 -7.49 5.34 -9.39
N GLY A 10 -6.78 5.87 -8.40
CA GLY A 10 -5.30 5.75 -8.33
C GLY A 10 -4.49 6.28 -9.52
N GLY A 11 -5.05 7.19 -10.31
CA GLY A 11 -4.42 7.74 -11.49
C GLY A 11 -5.05 9.09 -11.82
N GLY A 12 -4.29 10.16 -11.62
CA GLY A 12 -4.53 11.41 -12.33
C GLY A 12 -4.36 11.21 -13.85
N ASP A 13 -4.05 12.26 -14.59
CA ASP A 13 -3.67 12.08 -16.00
C ASP A 13 -2.53 11.05 -16.10
N TRP A 14 -2.82 9.86 -16.61
CA TRP A 14 -1.87 8.75 -16.74
C TRP A 14 -0.76 9.09 -17.75
N LYS A 15 -0.98 10.12 -18.58
CA LYS A 15 0.05 10.69 -19.44
C LYS A 15 0.97 11.67 -18.71
N SER A 16 0.59 12.17 -17.54
CA SER A 16 1.46 13.03 -16.74
C SER A 16 2.81 12.34 -16.46
N ILE A 17 3.88 13.11 -16.39
CA ILE A 17 5.20 12.62 -16.02
C ILE A 17 5.38 12.85 -14.52
N SER A 18 4.49 12.27 -13.73
CA SER A 18 4.67 12.09 -12.28
C SER A 18 5.22 10.68 -12.02
N VAL A 19 5.82 10.44 -10.85
CA VAL A 19 6.33 9.10 -10.51
C VAL A 19 5.21 8.06 -10.51
N GLN A 20 4.09 8.37 -9.87
CA GLN A 20 2.94 7.48 -9.77
C GLN A 20 2.35 7.15 -11.15
N ALA A 21 2.16 8.15 -12.01
CA ALA A 21 1.68 7.94 -13.38
C ALA A 21 2.68 7.16 -14.23
N SER A 22 3.99 7.39 -14.04
CA SER A 22 5.05 6.67 -14.73
C SER A 22 5.07 5.19 -14.36
N ILE A 23 5.02 4.86 -13.07
CA ILE A 23 4.93 3.47 -12.60
C ILE A 23 3.64 2.83 -13.09
N LEU A 24 2.49 3.51 -13.01
CA LEU A 24 1.22 3.00 -13.52
C LEU A 24 1.29 2.67 -15.02
N LEU A 25 1.70 3.62 -15.85
CA LEU A 25 1.70 3.47 -17.30
C LEU A 25 2.70 2.39 -17.75
N LEU A 26 3.94 2.46 -17.24
CA LEU A 26 4.98 1.52 -17.63
C LEU A 26 4.67 0.09 -17.16
N SER A 27 4.19 -0.08 -15.92
CA SER A 27 3.80 -1.41 -15.43
C SER A 27 2.64 -2.00 -16.23
N ALA A 28 1.61 -1.20 -16.55
CA ALA A 28 0.45 -1.68 -17.31
C ALA A 28 0.82 -2.06 -18.75
N VAL A 29 1.51 -1.16 -19.48
CA VAL A 29 1.89 -1.42 -20.88
C VAL A 29 2.92 -2.55 -20.95
N GLY A 30 3.88 -2.59 -20.03
CA GLY A 30 4.87 -3.66 -19.97
C GLY A 30 4.25 -5.02 -19.65
N ALA A 31 3.28 -5.09 -18.74
CA ALA A 31 2.58 -6.35 -18.44
C ALA A 31 1.78 -6.85 -19.66
N ILE A 32 1.11 -5.95 -20.40
CA ILE A 32 0.40 -6.30 -21.63
C ILE A 32 1.40 -6.76 -22.71
N MET A 33 2.54 -6.08 -22.84
CA MET A 33 3.61 -6.45 -23.76
C MET A 33 4.12 -7.87 -23.47
N GLU A 34 4.49 -8.18 -22.23
CA GLU A 34 5.00 -9.51 -21.85
C GLU A 34 3.93 -10.61 -22.01
N THR A 35 2.66 -10.30 -21.70
CA THR A 35 1.58 -11.30 -21.78
C THR A 35 1.18 -11.61 -23.23
N THR A 36 1.18 -10.60 -24.11
CA THR A 36 0.65 -10.75 -25.48
C THR A 36 1.74 -11.01 -26.52
N GLY A 37 2.98 -10.57 -26.28
CA GLY A 37 4.07 -10.63 -27.26
C GLY A 37 3.85 -9.79 -28.52
N LEU A 38 2.81 -8.96 -28.58
CA LEU A 38 2.47 -8.20 -29.77
C LEU A 38 3.42 -7.01 -29.96
N GLU A 39 3.97 -6.89 -31.17
CA GLU A 39 4.89 -5.80 -31.55
C GLU A 39 4.31 -4.40 -31.32
N TYR A 40 2.98 -4.25 -31.45
CA TYR A 40 2.29 -3.01 -31.12
C TYR A 40 2.57 -2.56 -29.67
N TRP A 41 2.43 -3.45 -28.70
CA TRP A 41 2.62 -3.13 -27.28
C TRP A 41 4.08 -2.93 -26.93
N LYS A 42 4.98 -3.68 -27.57
CA LYS A 42 6.42 -3.46 -27.45
C LYS A 42 6.83 -2.04 -27.85
N LYS A 43 6.39 -1.58 -29.04
CA LYS A 43 6.63 -0.20 -29.49
C LYS A 43 6.05 0.84 -28.55
N ARG A 44 4.88 0.59 -27.96
CA ARG A 44 4.29 1.50 -26.95
C ARG A 44 5.12 1.56 -25.67
N TYR A 45 5.61 0.41 -25.18
CA TYR A 45 6.47 0.36 -24.01
C TYR A 45 7.76 1.16 -24.24
N GLU A 46 8.44 0.92 -25.36
CA GLU A 46 9.66 1.64 -25.74
C GLU A 46 9.42 3.14 -25.91
N MET A 47 8.32 3.53 -26.56
CA MET A 47 7.92 4.92 -26.74
C MET A 47 7.74 5.63 -25.39
N PHE A 48 6.97 5.05 -24.46
CA PHE A 48 6.75 5.67 -23.15
C PHE A 48 8.00 5.61 -22.25
N GLY A 49 8.78 4.53 -22.33
CA GLY A 49 10.02 4.39 -21.56
C GLY A 49 11.10 5.37 -21.98
N ASN A 50 11.15 5.76 -23.25
CA ASN A 50 12.13 6.69 -23.79
C ASN A 50 11.58 8.12 -23.95
N GLU A 51 10.33 8.36 -23.56
CA GLU A 51 9.68 9.67 -23.63
C GLU A 51 10.51 10.74 -22.90
N GLN A 52 10.71 11.89 -23.55
CA GLN A 52 11.50 13.01 -23.03
C GLN A 52 12.87 12.57 -22.50
N ASN A 53 13.60 11.77 -23.30
CA ASN A 53 14.91 11.23 -22.94
C ASN A 53 14.91 10.38 -21.65
N GLY A 54 13.80 9.67 -21.40
CA GLY A 54 13.68 8.80 -20.23
C GLY A 54 13.28 9.51 -18.94
N ALA A 55 12.60 10.66 -19.02
CA ALA A 55 12.18 11.45 -17.86
C ALA A 55 11.36 10.64 -16.83
N ARG A 56 10.59 9.64 -17.29
CA ARG A 56 9.85 8.72 -16.41
C ARG A 56 10.78 7.88 -15.54
N TRP A 57 11.84 7.32 -16.13
CA TRP A 57 12.82 6.53 -15.40
C TRP A 57 13.65 7.37 -14.45
N GLN A 58 14.00 8.60 -14.83
CA GLN A 58 14.68 9.54 -13.94
C GLN A 58 13.83 9.83 -12.68
N LYS A 59 12.53 10.01 -12.83
CA LYS A 59 11.63 10.21 -11.68
C LYS A 59 11.55 8.99 -10.77
N ILE A 60 11.54 7.78 -11.34
CA ILE A 60 11.55 6.54 -10.56
C ILE A 60 12.89 6.38 -9.83
N SER A 61 14.01 6.72 -10.48
CA SER A 61 15.36 6.59 -9.90
C SER A 61 15.63 7.53 -8.73
N GLU A 62 14.88 8.62 -8.59
CA GLU A 62 14.92 9.50 -7.42
C GLU A 62 14.48 8.80 -6.12
N GLY A 63 13.73 7.69 -6.22
CA GLY A 63 13.27 6.89 -5.08
C GLY A 63 11.97 7.39 -4.43
N TYR A 64 11.33 6.53 -3.63
CA TYR A 64 9.99 6.82 -3.08
C TYR A 64 10.02 7.97 -2.07
N ILE A 65 10.95 7.90 -1.10
CA ILE A 65 11.04 8.83 0.03
C ILE A 65 11.27 10.26 -0.43
N LYS A 66 12.11 10.45 -1.46
CA LYS A 66 12.44 11.79 -1.98
C LYS A 66 11.31 12.39 -2.81
N THR A 67 10.53 11.56 -3.48
CA THR A 67 9.55 12.03 -4.47
C THR A 67 8.14 12.23 -3.92
N GLN A 68 7.80 11.59 -2.80
CA GLN A 68 6.49 11.77 -2.16
C GLN A 68 6.53 12.84 -1.06
N LYS A 69 5.37 13.45 -0.78
CA LYS A 69 5.16 14.36 0.36
C LYS A 69 4.33 13.66 1.43
N LEU A 70 4.43 14.12 2.67
CA LEU A 70 3.55 13.66 3.75
C LEU A 70 2.14 14.26 3.61
N PRO A 71 1.06 13.51 3.94
CA PRO A 71 1.05 12.07 4.18
C PRO A 71 1.31 11.28 2.87
N ARG A 72 2.18 10.26 2.95
CA ARG A 72 2.66 9.47 1.80
C ARG A 72 1.73 8.30 1.46
N TYR A 73 1.13 7.71 2.49
CA TYR A 73 0.42 6.45 2.37
C TYR A 73 -1.09 6.64 2.42
N THR A 74 -1.79 5.80 1.68
CA THR A 74 -3.24 5.81 1.53
C THR A 74 -3.77 4.39 1.47
N ARG A 75 -5.10 4.25 1.44
CA ARG A 75 -5.77 2.96 1.22
C ARG A 75 -5.45 2.29 -0.12
N PHE A 76 -4.81 3.00 -1.04
CA PHE A 76 -4.41 2.50 -2.35
C PHE A 76 -2.91 2.24 -2.45
N SER A 77 -2.16 2.36 -1.35
CA SER A 77 -0.71 2.19 -1.36
C SER A 77 -0.27 0.82 -1.89
N ASN A 78 -0.97 -0.27 -1.56
CA ASN A 78 -0.73 -1.58 -2.17
C ASN A 78 -0.78 -1.58 -3.70
N GLN A 79 -1.74 -0.88 -4.31
CA GLN A 79 -1.87 -0.84 -5.77
C GLN A 79 -0.63 -0.23 -6.43
N TYR A 80 -0.11 0.86 -5.86
CA TYR A 80 1.12 1.48 -6.34
C TYR A 80 2.31 0.54 -6.17
N THR A 81 2.39 -0.13 -5.03
CA THR A 81 3.48 -1.05 -4.71
C THR A 81 3.48 -2.30 -5.61
N TYR A 82 2.31 -2.89 -5.89
CA TYR A 82 2.18 -4.00 -6.86
C TYR A 82 2.60 -3.61 -8.27
N ARG A 83 2.32 -2.36 -8.69
CA ARG A 83 2.75 -1.85 -10.00
C ARG A 83 4.27 -1.69 -10.08
N ALA A 84 4.90 -1.17 -9.02
CA ALA A 84 6.36 -1.05 -8.94
C ALA A 84 7.05 -2.42 -8.96
N LEU A 85 6.52 -3.39 -8.21
CA LEU A 85 7.01 -4.77 -8.23
C LEU A 85 6.83 -5.41 -9.61
N THR A 86 5.65 -5.27 -10.22
CA THR A 86 5.41 -5.77 -11.59
C THR A 86 6.43 -5.19 -12.56
N LEU A 87 6.68 -3.89 -12.48
CA LEU A 87 7.65 -3.21 -13.33
C LEU A 87 9.08 -3.74 -13.13
N SER A 88 9.50 -4.03 -11.89
CA SER A 88 10.83 -4.60 -11.63
C SER A 88 10.98 -6.05 -12.12
N MET A 89 9.89 -6.80 -12.24
CA MET A 89 9.91 -8.16 -12.78
C MET A 89 9.98 -8.20 -14.31
N ILE A 90 9.26 -7.30 -14.99
CA ILE A 90 9.15 -7.30 -16.45
C ILE A 90 10.31 -6.56 -17.14
N GLU A 91 10.91 -5.58 -16.49
CA GLU A 91 11.97 -4.75 -17.07
C GLU A 91 13.25 -5.56 -17.35
N LYS A 92 13.80 -5.38 -18.56
CA LYS A 92 14.97 -6.10 -19.05
C LYS A 92 16.26 -5.31 -18.85
N ASP A 93 16.19 -3.97 -18.88
CA ASP A 93 17.31 -3.11 -18.54
C ASP A 93 17.61 -3.21 -17.04
N LYS A 94 18.83 -3.65 -16.69
CA LYS A 94 19.23 -3.91 -15.31
C LYS A 94 19.12 -2.67 -14.42
N THR A 95 19.44 -1.50 -14.96
CA THR A 95 19.45 -0.23 -14.21
C THR A 95 18.01 0.23 -13.93
N ARG A 96 17.13 0.20 -14.94
CA ARG A 96 15.71 0.55 -14.81
C ARG A 96 14.97 -0.42 -13.88
N LYS A 97 15.30 -1.71 -13.98
CA LYS A 97 14.83 -2.73 -13.05
C LYS A 97 15.20 -2.39 -11.61
N GLU A 98 16.45 -1.99 -11.37
CA GLU A 98 16.93 -1.63 -10.04
C GLU A 98 16.23 -0.37 -9.50
N TYR A 99 15.91 0.61 -10.35
CA TYR A 99 15.10 1.77 -9.96
C TYR A 99 13.72 1.36 -9.45
N ALA A 100 12.98 0.53 -10.19
CA ALA A 100 11.66 0.05 -9.79
C ALA A 100 11.73 -0.83 -8.52
N ARG A 101 12.75 -1.68 -8.43
CA ARG A 101 13.01 -2.54 -7.26
C ARG A 101 13.25 -1.70 -5.99
N ASN A 102 14.17 -0.74 -6.04
CA ASN A 102 14.48 0.11 -4.89
C ASN A 102 13.29 0.98 -4.50
N TYR A 103 12.53 1.48 -5.46
CA TYR A 103 11.29 2.22 -5.19
C TYR A 103 10.30 1.39 -4.35
N PHE A 104 10.14 0.12 -4.71
CA PHE A 104 9.30 -0.83 -3.99
C PHE A 104 9.86 -1.18 -2.59
N ILE A 105 11.17 -1.40 -2.47
CA ILE A 105 11.82 -1.71 -1.18
C ILE A 105 11.77 -0.53 -0.21
N ASP A 106 11.93 0.70 -0.69
CA ASP A 106 11.81 1.91 0.13
C ASP A 106 10.44 1.99 0.80
N ILE A 107 9.37 1.69 0.05
CA ILE A 107 8.00 1.65 0.58
C ILE A 107 7.89 0.58 1.66
N ALA A 108 8.37 -0.64 1.39
CA ALA A 108 8.31 -1.75 2.35
C ALA A 108 9.05 -1.40 3.66
N LYS A 109 10.24 -0.80 3.55
CA LYS A 109 11.04 -0.40 4.73
C LYS A 109 10.35 0.71 5.52
N GLU A 110 9.93 1.79 4.86
CA GLU A 110 9.37 2.95 5.54
C GLU A 110 8.03 2.62 6.22
N MET A 111 7.14 1.84 5.59
CA MET A 111 5.86 1.43 6.20
C MET A 111 6.02 0.71 7.55
N ASN A 112 7.16 0.03 7.78
CA ASN A 112 7.43 -0.69 9.02
C ASN A 112 7.91 0.20 10.17
N ILE A 113 8.47 1.37 9.87
CA ILE A 113 9.18 2.20 10.85
C ILE A 113 8.61 3.61 10.99
N CYS A 114 7.83 4.07 10.00
CA CYS A 114 7.30 5.41 10.02
C CYS A 114 6.24 5.58 11.12
N ASN A 115 6.16 6.78 11.69
CA ASN A 115 5.02 7.15 12.51
C ASN A 115 3.74 7.16 11.64
N TYR A 116 2.81 6.28 11.99
CA TYR A 116 1.57 6.09 11.26
C TYR A 116 0.79 7.39 11.08
N PHE A 117 0.62 8.16 12.16
CA PHE A 117 -0.26 9.32 12.17
C PHE A 117 0.27 10.51 11.37
N THR A 118 1.56 10.52 11.02
CA THR A 118 2.16 11.53 10.15
C THR A 118 2.29 11.07 8.70
N HIS A 119 2.48 9.76 8.46
CA HIS A 119 2.75 9.22 7.13
C HIS A 119 1.50 8.69 6.42
N TRP A 120 0.46 8.29 7.14
CA TRP A 120 -0.77 7.74 6.58
C TRP A 120 -1.89 8.77 6.54
N ARG A 121 -2.62 8.79 5.43
CA ARG A 121 -3.67 9.75 5.19
C ARG A 121 -4.83 9.53 6.17
N ARG A 122 -5.07 10.53 7.02
CA ARG A 122 -6.13 10.51 8.03
C ARG A 122 -7.52 10.21 7.50
N THR A 123 -7.85 10.75 6.32
CA THR A 123 -9.19 10.61 5.74
C THR A 123 -9.59 9.17 5.47
N ASP A 124 -8.62 8.27 5.34
CA ASP A 124 -8.88 6.89 4.96
C ASP A 124 -9.44 6.05 6.11
N PHE A 125 -9.22 6.47 7.37
CA PHE A 125 -9.66 5.71 8.56
C PHE A 125 -10.70 6.42 9.43
N ILE A 126 -10.72 7.76 9.46
CA ILE A 126 -11.71 8.52 10.25
C ILE A 126 -12.40 9.63 9.43
N GLY A 127 -11.99 9.85 8.19
CA GLY A 127 -12.48 10.94 7.35
C GLY A 127 -11.91 12.31 7.74
N GLU A 128 -12.43 13.36 7.12
CA GLU A 128 -12.13 14.74 7.48
C GLU A 128 -12.94 15.11 8.72
N ARG A 129 -12.30 15.08 9.89
CA ARG A 129 -12.92 15.34 11.19
C ARG A 129 -12.12 16.32 12.03
N PRO A 130 -12.75 17.02 13.00
CA PRO A 130 -12.04 17.86 13.95
C PRO A 130 -10.98 17.07 14.74
N ALA A 131 -10.00 17.75 15.33
CA ALA A 131 -8.94 17.11 16.12
C ALA A 131 -9.50 16.39 17.38
N GLY A 132 -10.56 16.94 18.00
CA GLY A 132 -11.20 16.33 19.18
C GLY A 132 -11.76 14.93 18.91
N ASP A 133 -12.37 14.73 17.74
CA ASP A 133 -12.88 13.40 17.33
C ASP A 133 -11.76 12.37 17.20
N MET A 134 -10.56 12.80 16.78
CA MET A 134 -9.42 11.89 16.67
C MET A 134 -8.98 11.37 18.03
N THR A 135 -8.94 12.25 19.02
CA THR A 135 -8.58 11.90 20.40
C THR A 135 -9.59 10.89 20.96
N VAL A 136 -10.88 11.18 20.83
CA VAL A 136 -11.97 10.29 21.27
C VAL A 136 -11.93 8.95 20.53
N PHE A 137 -11.63 8.97 19.23
CA PHE A 137 -11.49 7.75 18.44
C PHE A 137 -10.35 6.88 18.97
N LEU A 138 -9.15 7.45 19.19
CA LEU A 138 -7.98 6.66 19.58
C LEU A 138 -7.98 6.20 21.04
N GLU A 139 -8.63 6.93 21.94
CA GLU A 139 -8.61 6.68 23.39
C GLU A 139 -9.02 5.25 23.75
N LYS A 140 -10.07 4.70 23.11
CA LYS A 140 -10.57 3.34 23.41
C LYS A 140 -9.58 2.23 23.10
N ILE A 141 -8.66 2.45 22.17
CA ILE A 141 -7.64 1.49 21.78
C ILE A 141 -6.27 1.87 22.37
N GLY A 142 -6.23 2.83 23.31
CA GLY A 142 -5.01 3.22 24.02
C GLY A 142 -3.98 3.95 23.15
N LEU A 143 -4.37 4.48 21.99
CA LEU A 143 -3.49 5.23 21.11
C LEU A 143 -3.61 6.76 21.35
N ASP A 144 -2.57 7.49 20.93
CA ASP A 144 -2.47 8.95 21.09
C ASP A 144 -1.89 9.56 19.81
N ILE A 145 -2.62 10.50 19.19
CA ILE A 145 -2.19 11.12 17.92
C ILE A 145 -0.82 11.82 18.02
N ASN A 146 -0.42 12.24 19.22
CA ASN A 146 0.83 12.97 19.45
C ASN A 146 2.03 12.04 19.73
N LYS A 147 1.81 10.73 19.82
CA LYS A 147 2.88 9.74 20.00
C LYS A 147 3.22 9.06 18.69
N GLU A 148 4.42 8.48 18.66
CA GLU A 148 4.87 7.69 17.52
C GLU A 148 4.36 6.25 17.66
N TYR A 149 3.67 5.79 16.62
CA TYR A 149 3.23 4.40 16.50
C TYR A 149 3.57 3.87 15.12
N THR A 150 4.08 2.65 15.07
CA THR A 150 4.29 1.89 13.84
C THR A 150 3.07 1.03 13.54
N ILE A 151 3.00 0.44 12.34
CA ILE A 151 1.97 -0.54 11.99
C ILE A 151 1.90 -1.73 12.98
N PHE A 152 3.01 -2.07 13.64
CA PHE A 152 3.05 -3.17 14.61
C PHE A 152 2.34 -2.79 15.90
N ASP A 153 2.41 -1.52 16.29
CA ASP A 153 1.72 -1.01 17.47
C ASP A 153 0.21 -0.93 17.22
N LEU A 154 -0.20 -0.59 16.00
CA LEU A 154 -1.62 -0.57 15.61
C LEU A 154 -2.25 -1.96 15.69
N TRP A 155 -1.55 -2.99 15.20
CA TRP A 155 -2.03 -4.37 15.34
C TRP A 155 -2.22 -4.78 16.80
N LYS A 156 -1.26 -4.43 17.66
CA LYS A 156 -1.31 -4.74 19.10
C LYS A 156 -2.43 -4.00 19.82
N ALA A 157 -2.78 -2.79 19.39
CA ALA A 157 -3.85 -1.99 19.97
C ALA A 157 -5.25 -2.61 19.78
N CYS A 158 -5.39 -3.55 18.85
CA CYS A 158 -6.63 -4.25 18.54
C CYS A 158 -6.41 -5.79 18.49
N PRO A 159 -6.19 -6.46 19.64
CA PRO A 159 -5.76 -7.86 19.68
C PRO A 159 -6.78 -8.87 19.16
N ASP A 160 -8.06 -8.48 19.13
CA ASP A 160 -9.17 -9.29 18.63
C ASP A 160 -9.92 -8.53 17.51
N PRO A 161 -9.55 -8.77 16.24
CA PRO A 161 -10.24 -8.17 15.10
C PRO A 161 -11.71 -8.57 14.98
N GLN A 162 -12.13 -9.74 15.49
CA GLN A 162 -13.51 -10.23 15.34
C GLN A 162 -14.46 -9.52 16.29
N ASN A 163 -13.99 -9.17 17.49
CA ASN A 163 -14.77 -8.47 18.51
C ASN A 163 -14.39 -6.98 18.60
N MET A 164 -14.03 -6.39 17.45
CA MET A 164 -13.55 -5.02 17.41
C MET A 164 -14.61 -4.02 17.89
N VAL A 165 -14.23 -3.20 18.86
CA VAL A 165 -15.09 -2.14 19.40
C VAL A 165 -15.31 -1.07 18.34
N TYR A 166 -16.53 -0.54 18.27
CA TYR A 166 -16.84 0.63 17.45
C TYR A 166 -16.91 1.87 18.34
N GLN A 167 -16.35 2.98 17.87
CA GLN A 167 -16.39 4.25 18.61
C GLN A 167 -17.33 5.24 17.97
N LYS A 168 -18.29 5.74 18.75
CA LYS A 168 -19.23 6.78 18.34
C LYS A 168 -18.54 8.14 18.43
N LEU A 169 -18.52 8.89 17.32
CA LEU A 169 -17.86 10.20 17.28
C LEU A 169 -18.81 11.31 17.77
N PRO A 170 -18.31 12.29 18.55
CA PRO A 170 -19.13 13.41 19.02
C PRO A 170 -19.67 14.29 17.89
N SER A 171 -18.88 14.54 16.85
CA SER A 171 -19.25 15.51 15.80
C SER A 171 -20.45 15.10 14.94
N ASP A 172 -20.64 13.80 14.70
CA ASP A 172 -21.69 13.28 13.82
C ASP A 172 -22.55 12.18 14.44
N GLY A 173 -22.23 11.76 15.67
CA GLY A 173 -22.95 10.71 16.39
C GLY A 173 -22.87 9.34 15.71
N LYS A 174 -21.98 9.13 14.75
CA LYS A 174 -21.86 7.84 14.04
C LYS A 174 -20.75 6.99 14.63
N SER A 175 -21.00 5.69 14.68
CA SER A 175 -19.99 4.70 15.04
C SER A 175 -18.98 4.51 13.91
N ARG A 176 -17.71 4.31 14.28
CA ARG A 176 -16.60 4.01 13.37
C ARG A 176 -15.85 2.78 13.86
N SER A 177 -15.44 1.94 12.91
CA SER A 177 -14.62 0.78 13.17
C SER A 177 -13.14 1.15 13.16
N TYR A 178 -12.32 0.46 13.95
CA TYR A 178 -10.86 0.53 13.87
C TYR A 178 -10.28 -0.34 12.75
N TRP A 179 -11.11 -1.01 11.96
CA TRP A 179 -10.67 -2.06 11.03
C TRP A 179 -9.57 -1.59 10.09
N TYR A 180 -9.78 -0.43 9.46
CA TYR A 180 -8.79 0.10 8.55
C TYR A 180 -7.46 0.40 9.25
N LEU A 181 -7.52 1.02 10.44
CA LEU A 181 -6.38 1.45 11.23
C LEU A 181 -5.58 0.26 11.77
N CYS A 182 -6.28 -0.68 12.40
CA CYS A 182 -5.69 -1.78 13.14
C CYS A 182 -5.45 -3.04 12.32
N VAL A 183 -6.16 -3.25 11.19
CA VAL A 183 -6.14 -4.52 10.45
C VAL A 183 -5.74 -4.29 9.00
N GLU A 184 -6.48 -3.46 8.25
CA GLU A 184 -6.23 -3.29 6.81
C GLU A 184 -4.85 -2.71 6.53
N THR A 185 -4.45 -1.68 7.29
CA THR A 185 -3.15 -1.04 7.08
C THR A 185 -1.97 -1.94 7.46
N PRO A 186 -1.93 -2.59 8.65
CA PRO A 186 -0.85 -3.52 8.96
C PRO A 186 -0.76 -4.67 7.97
N VAL A 187 -1.89 -5.29 7.58
CA VAL A 187 -1.92 -6.36 6.57
C VAL A 187 -1.36 -5.88 5.24
N MET A 188 -1.75 -4.68 4.79
CA MET A 188 -1.22 -4.08 3.57
C MET A 188 0.31 -3.96 3.59
N ALA A 189 0.87 -3.45 4.68
CA ALA A 189 2.32 -3.28 4.80
C ALA A 189 3.05 -4.63 4.87
N TRP A 190 2.50 -5.63 5.56
CA TRP A 190 3.11 -6.96 5.65
C TRP A 190 3.03 -7.75 4.35
N GLN A 191 1.94 -7.62 3.58
CA GLN A 191 1.86 -8.14 2.21
C GLN A 191 2.99 -7.57 1.35
N ILE A 192 3.21 -6.26 1.45
CA ILE A 192 4.30 -5.58 0.74
C ILE A 192 5.65 -6.16 1.16
N ASN A 193 5.91 -6.33 2.45
CA ASN A 193 7.16 -6.90 2.95
C ASN A 193 7.44 -8.31 2.40
N VAL A 194 6.45 -9.21 2.41
CA VAL A 194 6.66 -10.60 1.96
C VAL A 194 6.81 -10.71 0.45
N MET A 195 6.36 -9.73 -0.33
CA MET A 195 6.64 -9.71 -1.77
C MET A 195 8.06 -9.28 -2.10
N THR A 196 8.80 -8.72 -1.14
CA THR A 196 10.19 -8.33 -1.37
C THR A 196 11.12 -9.54 -1.52
N ASP A 197 12.27 -9.26 -2.14
CA ASP A 197 13.43 -10.15 -2.11
C ASP A 197 14.35 -9.88 -0.91
N ASP A 198 14.01 -8.92 -0.04
CA ASP A 198 14.67 -8.64 1.22
C ASP A 198 14.17 -9.64 2.28
N GLN A 199 14.98 -10.67 2.56
CA GLN A 199 14.62 -11.76 3.47
C GLN A 199 14.28 -11.24 4.87
N GLY A 200 14.99 -10.22 5.37
CA GLY A 200 14.75 -9.68 6.71
C GLY A 200 13.37 -9.00 6.83
N LEU A 201 12.91 -8.33 5.76
CA LEU A 201 11.56 -7.76 5.73
C LEU A 201 10.48 -8.85 5.71
N ALA A 202 10.67 -9.88 4.89
CA ALA A 202 9.74 -10.99 4.80
C ALA A 202 9.65 -11.75 6.14
N GLU A 203 10.78 -12.14 6.73
CA GLU A 203 10.85 -12.83 8.02
C GLU A 203 10.19 -12.03 9.15
N LYS A 204 10.38 -10.70 9.16
CA LYS A 204 9.72 -9.83 10.13
C LYS A 204 8.20 -9.81 9.98
N ALA A 205 7.69 -9.95 8.76
CA ALA A 205 6.26 -9.87 8.46
C ALA A 205 5.52 -11.21 8.66
N LEU A 206 6.17 -12.34 8.40
CA LEU A 206 5.55 -13.66 8.39
C LEU A 206 4.80 -14.03 9.69
N PRO A 207 5.34 -13.81 10.91
CA PRO A 207 4.61 -14.10 12.15
C PRO A 207 3.31 -13.32 12.28
N TYR A 208 3.26 -12.10 11.76
CA TYR A 208 2.07 -11.27 11.81
C TYR A 208 1.04 -11.68 10.76
N LEU A 209 1.47 -12.11 9.57
CA LEU A 209 0.56 -12.68 8.57
C LEU A 209 -0.05 -14.00 9.05
N ASP A 210 0.72 -14.85 9.73
CA ASP A 210 0.21 -16.07 10.35
C ASP A 210 -0.83 -15.75 11.45
N ASP A 211 -0.55 -14.76 12.31
CA ASP A 211 -1.50 -14.30 13.34
C ASP A 211 -2.79 -13.73 12.73
N VAL A 212 -2.68 -12.98 11.63
CA VAL A 212 -3.80 -12.47 10.81
C VAL A 212 -4.66 -13.62 10.28
N LEU A 213 -4.05 -14.65 9.69
CA LEU A 213 -4.77 -15.82 9.16
C LEU A 213 -5.47 -16.63 10.25
N LYS A 214 -4.92 -16.66 11.47
CA LYS A 214 -5.52 -17.35 12.63
C LYS A 214 -6.68 -16.58 13.27
N LYS A 215 -6.59 -15.26 13.30
CA LYS A 215 -7.52 -14.43 14.08
C LYS A 215 -8.74 -13.98 13.31
N VAL A 216 -8.76 -14.04 11.98
CA VAL A 216 -9.83 -13.36 11.24
C VAL A 216 -10.67 -14.32 10.41
N ASP A 217 -11.98 -14.27 10.64
CA ASP A 217 -12.95 -15.10 9.93
C ASP A 217 -13.26 -14.52 8.55
N LEU A 218 -12.86 -15.25 7.51
CA LEU A 218 -13.13 -14.91 6.11
C LEU A 218 -14.62 -14.84 5.78
N LYS A 219 -15.47 -15.59 6.50
CA LYS A 219 -16.91 -15.67 6.22
C LYS A 219 -17.65 -14.38 6.58
N THR A 220 -17.07 -13.58 7.47
CA THR A 220 -17.68 -12.36 7.98
C THR A 220 -17.09 -11.09 7.34
N MET A 221 -16.12 -11.23 6.42
CA MET A 221 -15.48 -10.09 5.77
C MET A 221 -16.32 -9.48 4.65
N ASP A 222 -16.15 -8.17 4.44
CA ASP A 222 -16.60 -7.55 3.20
C ASP A 222 -15.82 -8.07 1.97
N LYS A 223 -16.43 -7.95 0.80
CA LYS A 223 -15.89 -8.49 -0.47
C LYS A 223 -14.57 -7.83 -0.90
N GLY A 224 -14.33 -6.57 -0.56
CA GLY A 224 -13.11 -5.87 -0.93
C GLY A 224 -11.92 -6.34 -0.11
N PHE A 225 -12.15 -6.60 1.17
CA PHE A 225 -11.12 -7.08 2.09
C PHE A 225 -10.82 -8.57 1.93
N LEU A 226 -11.81 -9.37 1.55
CA LEU A 226 -11.61 -10.78 1.18
C LEU A 226 -10.51 -10.92 0.11
N PHE A 227 -10.44 -10.02 -0.88
CA PHE A 227 -9.38 -10.03 -1.89
C PHE A 227 -7.98 -9.82 -1.26
N ASN A 228 -7.82 -8.83 -0.37
CA ASN A 228 -6.56 -8.64 0.34
C ASN A 228 -6.21 -9.90 1.15
N TYR A 229 -7.17 -10.53 1.82
CA TYR A 229 -6.90 -11.78 2.53
C TYR A 229 -6.46 -12.93 1.64
N LEU A 230 -7.10 -13.11 0.48
CA LEU A 230 -6.71 -14.13 -0.49
C LEU A 230 -5.29 -13.89 -1.01
N VAL A 231 -4.93 -12.62 -1.27
CA VAL A 231 -3.56 -12.26 -1.64
C VAL A 231 -2.59 -12.59 -0.50
N THR A 232 -2.91 -12.24 0.75
CA THR A 232 -2.11 -12.62 1.93
C THR A 232 -1.89 -14.12 2.00
N PHE A 233 -2.96 -14.91 1.87
CA PHE A 233 -2.91 -16.36 1.93
C PHE A 233 -2.02 -16.94 0.82
N ALA A 234 -2.20 -16.48 -0.42
CA ALA A 234 -1.38 -16.90 -1.55
C ALA A 234 0.11 -16.56 -1.36
N LEU A 235 0.41 -15.35 -0.89
CA LEU A 235 1.78 -14.90 -0.63
C LEU A 235 2.43 -15.69 0.51
N PHE A 236 1.67 -15.98 1.58
CA PHE A 236 2.13 -16.77 2.71
C PHE A 236 2.51 -18.19 2.27
N GLY A 237 1.63 -18.88 1.53
CA GLY A 237 1.91 -20.21 1.00
C GLY A 237 3.15 -20.26 0.10
N LEU A 238 3.27 -19.30 -0.84
CA LEU A 238 4.41 -19.23 -1.77
C LEU A 238 5.76 -19.01 -1.09
N LYS A 239 5.80 -18.39 0.09
CA LYS A 239 7.04 -18.15 0.85
C LYS A 239 7.34 -19.29 1.83
N TYR A 240 6.32 -19.87 2.46
CA TYR A 240 6.50 -21.01 3.37
C TYR A 240 7.01 -22.26 2.64
N ASP A 241 6.59 -22.49 1.39
CA ASP A 241 7.09 -23.60 0.55
C ASP A 241 8.56 -23.42 0.10
N ARG A 242 9.17 -22.25 0.35
CA ARG A 242 10.55 -21.90 -0.04
C ARG A 242 11.52 -21.78 1.14
N MET A 243 11.05 -21.93 2.38
CA MET A 243 11.85 -21.92 3.61
C MET A 243 12.01 -23.35 4.12
#